data_AF-A0A8T4YK23-F1
#
_entry.id   AF-A0A8T4YK23-F1
#
_cell.length_a   1.000
_cell.length_b   1.000
_cell.length_c   1.000
_cell.angle_alpha   90.00
_cell.angle_beta   90.00
_cell.angle_gamma   90.00
#
_symmetry.space_group_name_H-M   'P 1'
#
loop_
_entity.id
_entity.type
_entity.pdbx_description
1 polymer ?
#
loop_
_entity_poly.entity_id
_entity_poly.type
_entity_poly.pdbx_seq_one_letter_code
_entity_poly.pdbx_strand_id
1 'polypeptide(L)'
;MDEELERLKRRKLLELQKKIEKKQDREEKLNPRRLLESYFGYRAMEVYDAAWSQYPHVMPRIEGLLLEAINSGKIKQRIDGESLYYF
;
A
#
# COMPACT_ATOMS: atom_id res chain seq x y z
N MET A 1 -8.33 25.79 -33.54
CA MET A 1 -8.70 25.98 -32.13
C MET A 1 -9.03 24.65 -31.44
N ASP A 2 -9.65 23.67 -32.11
CA ASP A 2 -9.96 22.35 -31.50
C ASP A 2 -8.79 21.36 -31.43
N GLU A 3 -7.85 21.39 -32.38
CA GLU A 3 -6.73 20.43 -32.41
C GLU A 3 -5.75 20.57 -31.24
N GLU A 4 -5.58 21.79 -30.73
CA GLU A 4 -4.70 22.06 -29.61
C GLU A 4 -5.30 21.53 -28.29
N LEU A 5 -6.62 21.64 -28.15
CA LEU A 5 -7.37 21.08 -27.02
C LEU A 5 -7.37 19.55 -27.04
N GLU A 6 -7.56 18.94 -28.21
CA GLU A 6 -7.44 17.49 -28.44
C GLU A 6 -6.06 16.97 -28.03
N ARG A 7 -4.98 17.65 -28.45
CA ARG A 7 -3.60 17.30 -28.09
C ARG A 7 -3.38 17.38 -26.57
N LEU A 8 -3.92 18.40 -25.93
CA LEU A 8 -3.79 18.58 -24.49
C LEU A 8 -4.48 17.44 -23.71
N LYS A 9 -5.68 17.04 -24.14
CA LYS A 9 -6.44 15.93 -23.54
C LYS A 9 -5.71 14.60 -23.67
N ARG A 10 -5.18 14.27 -24.85
CA ARG A 10 -4.42 13.04 -25.09
C ARG A 10 -3.17 12.97 -24.23
N ARG A 11 -2.44 14.09 -24.11
CA ARG A 11 -1.25 14.16 -23.27
C ARG A 11 -1.57 13.93 -21.79
N LYS A 12 -2.65 14.55 -21.29
CA LYS A 12 -3.12 14.35 -19.91
C LYS A 12 -3.52 12.89 -19.65
N LEU A 13 -4.20 12.24 -20.60
CA LEU A 13 -4.62 10.85 -20.48
C LEU A 13 -3.42 9.90 -20.42
N LEU A 14 -2.41 10.11 -21.27
CA LEU A 14 -1.18 9.33 -21.27
C LEU A 14 -0.39 9.51 -19.97
N GLU A 15 -0.35 10.73 -19.41
CA GLU A 15 0.27 10.97 -18.10
C GLU A 15 -0.46 10.25 -16.96
N LEU A 16 -1.80 10.19 -17.01
CA LEU A 16 -2.60 9.46 -16.03
C LEU A 16 -2.40 7.95 -16.17
N GLN A 17 -2.43 7.40 -17.39
CA GLN A 17 -2.15 5.99 -17.66
C GLN A 17 -0.76 5.59 -17.14
N LYS A 18 0.28 6.36 -17.48
CA LYS A 18 1.65 6.12 -16.96
C LYS A 18 1.74 6.20 -15.44
N LYS A 19 0.93 7.03 -14.77
CA LYS A 19 0.87 7.08 -13.30
C LYS A 19 0.18 5.85 -12.70
N ILE A 20 -0.83 5.30 -13.38
CA ILE A 20 -1.53 4.07 -12.97
C ILE A 20 -0.61 2.86 -13.18
N GLU A 21 0.02 2.74 -14.35
CA GLU A 21 0.98 1.66 -14.64
C GLU A 21 2.18 1.69 -13.68
N LYS A 22 2.73 2.88 -13.38
CA LYS A 22 3.80 3.00 -12.37
C LYS A 22 3.35 2.67 -10.95
N LYS A 23 2.05 2.76 -10.63
CA LYS A 23 1.51 2.26 -9.36
C LYS A 23 1.40 0.74 -9.38
N GLN A 24 0.92 0.15 -10.47
CA GLN A 24 0.78 -1.30 -10.62
C GLN A 24 2.13 -2.04 -10.67
N ASP A 25 3.12 -1.52 -11.39
CA ASP A 25 4.48 -2.13 -11.48
C ASP A 25 5.25 -2.01 -10.14
N ARG A 26 4.88 -1.05 -9.29
CA ARG A 26 5.37 -0.98 -7.89
C ARG A 26 4.71 -1.99 -6.97
N GLU A 27 3.47 -2.39 -7.24
CA GLU A 27 2.74 -3.41 -6.47
C GLU A 27 3.31 -4.83 -6.73
N GLU A 28 3.81 -5.11 -7.94
CA GLU A 28 4.31 -6.44 -8.27
C GLU A 28 5.74 -6.75 -7.78
N LYS A 29 6.62 -5.75 -7.62
CA LYS A 29 8.06 -6.02 -7.53
C LYS A 29 8.67 -6.32 -6.17
N LEU A 30 7.93 -6.27 -5.06
CA LEU A 30 8.36 -6.75 -3.74
C LEU A 30 7.17 -6.55 -2.79
N ASN A 31 6.09 -7.34 -2.93
CA ASN A 31 4.83 -7.12 -2.21
C ASN A 31 5.05 -6.94 -0.69
N PRO A 32 5.09 -5.69 -0.18
CA PRO A 32 5.29 -5.37 1.24
C PRO A 32 4.26 -6.11 2.09
N ARG A 33 3.05 -6.13 1.54
CA ARG A 33 1.88 -6.81 2.05
C ARG A 33 2.09 -8.31 2.24
N ARG A 34 2.70 -9.03 1.30
CA ARG A 34 2.96 -10.48 1.45
C ARG A 34 3.92 -10.79 2.58
N LEU A 35 4.93 -9.94 2.76
CA LEU A 35 5.84 -10.07 3.90
C LEU A 35 5.09 -9.81 5.20
N LEU A 36 4.30 -8.74 5.28
CA LEU A 36 3.47 -8.41 6.46
C LEU A 36 2.46 -9.52 6.79
N GLU A 37 1.79 -10.08 5.78
CA GLU A 37 0.86 -11.20 5.91
C GLU A 37 1.50 -12.42 6.59
N SER A 38 2.78 -12.70 6.32
CA SER A 38 3.49 -13.82 6.98
C SER A 38 3.72 -13.59 8.48
N TYR A 39 3.68 -12.33 8.92
CA TYR A 39 3.78 -11.93 10.33
C TYR A 39 2.40 -11.74 10.98
N PHE A 40 1.31 -11.78 10.22
CA PHE A 40 -0.03 -11.62 10.79
C PHE A 40 -0.51 -12.90 11.49
N GLY A 41 -0.94 -12.72 12.73
CA GLY A 41 -1.54 -13.71 13.60
C GLY A 41 -3.07 -13.68 13.54
N TYR A 42 -3.71 -14.13 14.61
CA TYR A 42 -5.17 -14.20 14.68
C TYR A 42 -5.80 -12.82 14.45
N ARG A 43 -6.72 -12.74 13.47
CA ARG A 43 -7.49 -11.53 13.09
C ARG A 43 -6.68 -10.31 12.64
N ALA A 44 -5.36 -10.39 12.57
CA ALA A 44 -4.53 -9.26 12.13
C ALA A 44 -4.83 -8.85 10.69
N MET A 45 -5.12 -9.81 9.80
CA MET A 45 -5.51 -9.52 8.43
C MET A 45 -6.84 -8.76 8.35
N GLU A 46 -7.82 -9.12 9.19
CA GLU A 46 -9.13 -8.42 9.22
C GLU A 46 -8.97 -6.96 9.64
N VAL A 47 -8.19 -6.71 10.68
CA VAL A 47 -7.92 -5.35 11.17
C VAL A 47 -7.12 -4.55 10.15
N TYR A 48 -6.15 -5.19 9.52
CA TYR A 48 -5.33 -4.59 8.46
C TYR A 48 -6.17 -4.16 7.25
N ASP A 49 -7.05 -5.05 6.78
CA ASP A 49 -7.94 -4.76 5.65
C ASP A 49 -8.97 -3.67 6.01
N ALA A 50 -9.50 -3.69 7.24
CA ALA A 50 -10.38 -2.63 7.74
C ALA A 50 -9.66 -1.28 7.79
N ALA A 51 -8.40 -1.25 8.25
CA ALA A 51 -7.58 -0.04 8.29
C ALA A 51 -7.30 0.51 6.87
N TRP A 52 -7.05 -0.38 5.89
CA TRP A 52 -6.95 0.00 4.48
C TRP A 52 -8.21 0.59 3.90
N SER A 53 -9.36 0.01 4.24
CA SER A 53 -10.66 0.52 3.81
C SER A 53 -10.94 1.91 4.39
N GLN A 54 -10.60 2.15 5.65
CA GLN A 54 -10.87 3.40 6.35
C GLN A 54 -9.84 4.50 6.06
N TYR A 55 -8.55 4.14 5.94
CA TYR A 55 -7.43 5.09 5.91
C TYR A 55 -6.44 4.83 4.74
N PRO A 56 -6.91 4.72 3.48
CA PRO A 56 -6.07 4.32 2.34
C PRO A 56 -4.90 5.27 2.06
N HIS A 57 -4.98 6.53 2.49
CA HIS A 57 -3.92 7.52 2.28
C HIS A 57 -2.76 7.39 3.27
N VAL A 58 -3.01 6.83 4.46
CA VAL A 58 -2.01 6.74 5.55
C VAL A 58 -1.40 5.35 5.61
N MET A 59 -2.15 4.31 5.25
CA MET A 59 -1.69 2.92 5.27
C MET A 59 -0.36 2.63 4.56
N PRO A 60 -0.03 3.24 3.40
CA PRO A 60 1.29 3.02 2.79
C PRO A 60 2.46 3.40 3.71
N ARG A 61 2.28 4.42 4.56
CA ARG A 61 3.29 4.82 5.55
C ARG A 61 3.35 3.82 6.71
N ILE A 62 2.19 3.32 7.16
CA ILE A 62 2.09 2.32 8.22
C ILE A 62 2.73 0.99 7.80
N GLU A 63 2.48 0.52 6.57
CA GLU A 63 3.17 -0.64 6.00
C GLU A 63 4.69 -0.48 6.05
N GLY A 64 5.20 0.68 5.65
CA GLY A 64 6.63 0.97 5.69
C GLY A 64 7.21 0.88 7.10
N LEU A 65 6.51 1.42 8.10
CA LEU A 65 6.93 1.37 9.51
C LEU A 65 6.88 -0.06 10.07
N LEU A 66 5.84 -0.84 9.74
CA LEU A 66 5.73 -2.23 10.15
C LEU A 66 6.87 -3.07 9.55
N LEU A 67 7.16 -2.87 8.26
CA LEU A 67 8.27 -3.52 7.60
C LEU A 67 9.62 -3.14 8.21
N GLU A 68 9.83 -1.86 8.51
CA GLU A 68 11.05 -1.40 9.17
C GLU A 68 11.20 -2.05 10.54
N ALA A 69 10.13 -2.12 11.33
CA ALA A 69 10.13 -2.74 12.65
C ALA A 69 10.41 -4.25 12.60
N ILE A 70 9.91 -4.95 11.58
CA ILE A 70 10.23 -6.36 11.31
C ILE A 70 11.71 -6.50 10.92
N ASN A 71 12.18 -5.72 9.95
CA ASN A 71 13.56 -5.78 9.45
C ASN A 71 14.59 -5.40 10.52
N SER A 72 14.26 -4.46 11.41
CA SER A 72 15.11 -4.08 12.54
C SER A 72 15.06 -5.09 13.68
N GLY A 73 14.25 -6.15 13.58
CA GLY A 73 14.07 -7.17 14.61
C GLY A 73 13.37 -6.64 15.87
N LYS A 74 12.65 -5.52 15.79
CA LYS A 74 11.79 -5.02 16.89
C LYS A 74 10.53 -5.88 17.00
N ILE A 75 9.99 -6.29 15.86
CA ILE A 75 8.91 -7.27 15.76
C ILE A 75 9.52 -8.61 15.35
N LYS A 76 9.57 -9.55 16.29
CA LYS A 76 10.10 -10.91 16.05
C LYS A 76 9.01 -11.99 16.08
N GLN A 77 7.82 -11.62 16.55
CA GLN A 77 6.69 -12.52 16.75
C GLN A 77 5.54 -12.13 15.82
N ARG A 78 4.57 -13.02 15.69
CA ARG A 78 3.35 -12.70 14.95
C ARG A 78 2.61 -11.56 15.63
N ILE A 79 2.10 -10.63 14.83
CA ILE A 79 1.27 -9.51 15.26
C ILE A 79 -0.18 -9.98 15.20
N ASP A 80 -0.89 -9.99 16.32
CA ASP A 80 -2.32 -10.27 16.34
C ASP A 80 -3.15 -9.00 16.04
N GLY A 81 -4.43 -9.18 15.73
CA GLY A 81 -5.31 -8.07 15.39
C GLY A 81 -5.51 -7.08 16.53
N GLU A 82 -5.44 -7.53 17.78
CA GLU A 82 -5.52 -6.67 18.95
C GLU A 82 -4.31 -5.74 19.04
N SER A 83 -3.10 -6.29 18.94
CA SER A 83 -1.87 -5.49 18.92
C SER A 83 -1.84 -4.52 17.73
N LEU A 84 -2.37 -4.93 16.58
CA LEU A 84 -2.43 -4.07 15.39
C LEU A 84 -3.48 -2.95 15.54
N TYR A 85 -4.55 -3.18 16.30
CA TYR A 85 -5.57 -2.18 16.58
C TYR A 85 -5.11 -1.11 17.58
N TYR A 86 -4.26 -1.49 18.54
CA TYR A 86 -3.69 -0.57 19.55
C TYR A 86 -2.43 0.19 19.09
N PHE A 87 -1.94 -0.12 17.89
CA PHE A 87 -0.74 0.51 17.30
C PHE A 87 -1.01 1.92 16.78
#